data_AF-A0A9D5ICL3-F1
#
_entry.id   AF-A0A9D5ICL3-F1
#
_cell.length_a   1.000
_cell.length_b   1.000
_cell.length_c   1.000
_cell.angle_alpha   90.00
_cell.angle_beta   90.00
_cell.angle_gamma   90.00
#
_symmetry.space_group_name_H-M   'P 1'
#
loop_
_entity.id
_entity.type
_entity.pdbx_description
1 polymer ?
#
loop_
_entity_poly.entity_id
_entity_poly.type
_entity_poly.pdbx_seq_one_letter_code
_entity_poly.pdbx_strand_id
1 'polypeptide(L)'
;MRWRITALVGGATLAMTVLACNAVDDRDGTVSATPGGRAKLGESALHLARLDASRQAKVEPLEVRIKSLRHAGWDSCLGFTTSATQVCRELFVGGYIARFDAGGREWRYHIAGSEWVGPVDPAKGTVNDGSPVPPEIQADLNSALAQYVRAELTQLRSRDTGGPVTAVITAIAPVGMSGSCLGFALDSNPVCTADLVPGAVVLLAASNGKTYRYHVAQSGVVATDFERGKAIVEPDPADVSLQDRMRADLAGRVKQPLASISMVAFRHVVWSDGCLGIQLPGRMCTQALVPGFYAEVADEKGEVYRYHGANGQFVNATLERGAILGPPPPAARP
;
A
#
# COMPACT_ATOMS: atom_id res chain seq x y z
N MET A 1 -60.29 -19.81 -50.12
CA MET A 1 -59.46 -19.66 -51.35
C MET A 1 -59.21 -18.19 -51.60
N ARG A 2 -57.97 -17.83 -52.00
CA ARG A 2 -57.41 -16.49 -52.25
C ARG A 2 -56.80 -15.80 -51.02
N TRP A 3 -55.52 -16.04 -50.81
CA TRP A 3 -54.61 -15.14 -50.11
C TRP A 3 -53.78 -14.38 -51.17
N ARG A 4 -53.69 -13.06 -51.01
CA ARG A 4 -52.86 -12.17 -51.84
C ARG A 4 -51.43 -12.17 -51.32
N ILE A 5 -50.48 -12.28 -52.24
CA ILE A 5 -49.06 -11.99 -52.06
C ILE A 5 -48.83 -10.51 -52.35
N THR A 6 -48.06 -9.80 -51.52
CA THR A 6 -47.35 -8.58 -51.93
C THR A 6 -46.06 -8.45 -51.12
N ALA A 7 -44.99 -8.05 -51.80
CA ALA A 7 -43.60 -8.27 -51.46
C ALA A 7 -42.88 -7.08 -50.81
N LEU A 8 -41.86 -7.41 -50.00
CA LEU A 8 -40.54 -6.81 -49.81
C LEU A 8 -40.32 -5.29 -49.95
N VAL A 9 -39.82 -4.66 -48.88
CA VAL A 9 -38.59 -3.83 -48.78
C VAL A 9 -38.15 -3.93 -47.30
N GLY A 10 -36.93 -4.31 -46.87
CA GLY A 10 -35.61 -4.13 -47.45
C GLY A 10 -34.85 -3.04 -46.67
N GLY A 11 -34.52 -3.27 -45.39
CA GLY A 11 -33.76 -2.31 -44.58
C GLY A 11 -33.06 -3.00 -43.41
N ALA A 12 -31.85 -3.51 -43.65
CA ALA A 12 -30.98 -4.04 -42.60
C ALA A 12 -30.24 -2.88 -41.92
N THR A 13 -30.58 -2.59 -40.66
CA THR A 13 -29.78 -1.74 -39.77
C THR A 13 -28.89 -2.66 -38.94
N LEU A 14 -27.58 -2.60 -39.15
CA LEU A 14 -26.59 -3.26 -38.29
C LEU A 14 -26.58 -2.57 -36.92
N ALA A 15 -27.22 -3.18 -35.94
CA ALA A 15 -27.01 -2.86 -34.54
C ALA A 15 -25.74 -3.58 -34.06
N MET A 16 -24.65 -2.84 -33.83
CA MET A 16 -23.52 -3.32 -33.04
C MET A 16 -23.99 -3.48 -31.58
N THR A 17 -24.36 -4.70 -31.21
CA THR A 17 -24.50 -5.10 -29.81
C THR A 17 -23.13 -5.19 -29.17
N VAL A 18 -22.88 -4.31 -28.20
CA VAL A 18 -21.78 -4.45 -27.24
C VAL A 18 -22.07 -5.70 -26.40
N LEU A 19 -21.33 -6.78 -26.64
CA LEU A 19 -21.37 -7.96 -25.76
C LEU A 19 -20.68 -7.61 -24.44
N ALA A 20 -21.47 -7.60 -23.37
CA ALA A 20 -20.97 -7.73 -22.01
C ALA A 20 -20.39 -9.15 -21.82
N CYS A 21 -19.14 -9.26 -21.39
CA CYS A 21 -18.58 -10.53 -20.94
C CYS A 21 -19.21 -10.91 -19.59
N ASN A 22 -20.20 -11.80 -19.64
CA ASN A 22 -20.69 -12.52 -18.47
C ASN A 22 -19.72 -13.65 -18.10
N ALA A 23 -19.59 -13.86 -16.79
CA ALA A 23 -18.81 -14.91 -16.16
C ALA A 23 -19.13 -16.30 -16.72
N VAL A 24 -18.08 -17.05 -17.04
CA VAL A 24 -18.17 -18.47 -17.39
C VAL A 24 -18.18 -19.28 -16.09
N ASP A 25 -19.19 -20.13 -15.96
CA ASP A 25 -19.37 -21.14 -14.91
C ASP A 25 -18.52 -22.36 -15.29
N ASP A 26 -17.36 -22.56 -14.65
CA ASP A 26 -16.45 -23.67 -14.93
C ASP A 26 -16.74 -24.86 -14.01
N ARG A 27 -17.35 -25.90 -14.59
CA ARG A 27 -17.55 -27.23 -14.00
C ARG A 27 -16.57 -28.26 -14.56
N ASP A 28 -15.29 -27.93 -14.61
CA ASP A 28 -14.23 -28.93 -14.80
C ASP A 28 -13.09 -28.69 -13.81
N GLY A 29 -12.98 -29.62 -12.87
CA GLY A 29 -12.09 -29.53 -11.71
C GLY A 29 -10.65 -29.87 -12.05
N THR A 30 -9.94 -28.96 -12.72
CA THR A 30 -8.47 -28.82 -12.62
C THR A 30 -8.05 -27.41 -13.00
N VAL A 31 -8.33 -26.44 -12.14
CA VAL A 31 -7.54 -25.21 -12.08
C VAL A 31 -6.63 -25.36 -10.88
N SER A 32 -5.36 -25.67 -11.11
CA SER A 32 -4.31 -25.39 -10.12
C SER A 32 -4.15 -23.86 -10.07
N ALA A 33 -5.17 -23.19 -9.52
CA ALA A 33 -5.19 -21.76 -9.34
C ALA A 33 -4.06 -21.44 -8.37
N THR A 34 -3.10 -20.65 -8.82
CA THR A 34 -2.07 -20.10 -7.95
C THR A 34 -2.74 -19.57 -6.68
N PRO A 35 -2.35 -20.01 -5.47
CA PRO A 35 -2.88 -19.43 -4.25
C PRO A 35 -2.33 -18.00 -4.19
N GLY A 36 -3.11 -17.03 -4.62
CA GLY A 36 -2.67 -15.66 -4.83
C GLY A 36 -3.74 -14.79 -5.45
N GLY A 37 -3.51 -13.48 -5.48
CA GLY A 37 -4.48 -12.53 -5.99
C GLY A 37 -3.84 -11.18 -6.32
N ARG A 38 -4.67 -10.31 -6.91
CA ARG A 38 -4.29 -8.93 -7.24
C ARG A 38 -5.25 -7.96 -6.58
N ALA A 39 -4.70 -7.07 -5.76
CA ALA A 39 -5.41 -5.95 -5.17
C ALA A 39 -5.91 -5.00 -6.27
N LYS A 40 -7.17 -4.57 -6.14
CA LYS A 40 -7.72 -3.50 -6.98
C LYS A 40 -7.12 -2.16 -6.58
N LEU A 41 -7.38 -1.14 -7.39
CA LEU A 41 -6.99 0.23 -7.05
C LEU A 41 -7.61 0.63 -5.70
N GLY A 42 -6.76 1.13 -4.79
CA GLY A 42 -7.18 1.48 -3.44
C GLY A 42 -7.36 0.28 -2.49
N GLU A 43 -6.99 -0.94 -2.87
CA GLU A 43 -6.88 -2.08 -1.95
C GLU A 43 -5.42 -2.29 -1.51
N SER A 44 -5.24 -3.00 -0.38
CA SER A 44 -3.91 -3.40 0.11
C SER A 44 -3.72 -4.89 -0.11
N ALA A 45 -2.70 -5.26 -0.91
CA ALA A 45 -2.33 -6.66 -1.12
C ALA A 45 -1.95 -7.36 0.20
N LEU A 46 -1.30 -6.63 1.12
CA LEU A 46 -0.99 -7.11 2.46
C LEU A 46 -2.27 -7.38 3.28
N HIS A 47 -3.30 -6.54 3.14
CA HIS A 47 -4.58 -6.76 3.82
C HIS A 47 -5.32 -7.96 3.25
N LEU A 48 -5.31 -8.14 1.92
CA LEU A 48 -5.90 -9.32 1.28
C LEU A 48 -5.20 -10.61 1.73
N ALA A 49 -3.86 -10.58 1.85
CA ALA A 49 -3.09 -11.69 2.41
C ALA A 49 -3.47 -11.99 3.87
N ARG A 50 -3.72 -10.96 4.71
CA ARG A 50 -4.28 -11.17 6.06
C ARG A 50 -5.64 -11.86 6.01
N LEU A 51 -6.56 -11.38 5.17
CA LEU A 51 -7.90 -11.97 5.07
C LEU A 51 -7.82 -13.43 4.63
N ASP A 52 -6.87 -13.75 3.76
CA ASP A 52 -6.59 -15.14 3.40
C ASP A 52 -6.04 -15.95 4.58
N ALA A 53 -5.04 -15.45 5.29
CA ALA A 53 -4.47 -16.12 6.47
C ALA A 53 -5.54 -16.40 7.53
N SER A 54 -6.44 -15.44 7.78
CA SER A 54 -7.60 -15.60 8.67
C SER A 54 -8.51 -16.74 8.24
N ARG A 55 -8.90 -16.80 6.96
CA ARG A 55 -9.73 -17.90 6.43
C ARG A 55 -9.05 -19.25 6.58
N GLN A 56 -7.76 -19.33 6.26
CA GLN A 56 -6.99 -20.57 6.31
C GLN A 56 -6.78 -21.05 7.75
N ALA A 57 -6.52 -20.13 8.68
CA ALA A 57 -6.37 -20.41 10.10
C ALA A 57 -7.70 -20.60 10.85
N LYS A 58 -8.82 -20.24 10.24
CA LYS A 58 -10.17 -20.24 10.86
C LYS A 58 -10.22 -19.38 12.14
N VAL A 59 -9.58 -18.22 12.08
CA VAL A 59 -9.59 -17.20 13.13
C VAL A 59 -10.14 -15.88 12.60
N GLU A 60 -10.57 -14.98 13.47
CA GLU A 60 -11.03 -13.66 13.06
C GLU A 60 -9.89 -12.84 12.41
N PRO A 61 -10.17 -11.98 11.41
CA PRO A 61 -9.14 -11.18 10.76
C PRO A 61 -8.28 -10.33 11.69
N LEU A 62 -8.87 -9.79 12.77
CA LEU A 62 -8.14 -8.99 13.76
C LEU A 62 -7.21 -9.82 14.67
N GLU A 63 -7.34 -11.15 14.69
CA GLU A 63 -6.43 -12.04 15.40
C GLU A 63 -5.16 -12.36 14.59
N VAL A 64 -5.17 -12.09 13.28
CA VAL A 64 -4.00 -12.26 12.42
C VAL A 64 -3.00 -11.12 12.67
N ARG A 65 -1.83 -11.47 13.22
CA ARG A 65 -0.77 -10.50 13.56
C ARG A 65 0.35 -10.56 12.53
N ILE A 66 0.84 -9.41 12.08
CA ILE A 66 2.10 -9.36 11.34
C ILE A 66 3.21 -9.77 12.30
N LYS A 67 4.05 -10.71 11.87
CA LYS A 67 5.25 -11.15 12.59
C LYS A 67 6.51 -10.52 12.00
N SER A 68 6.59 -10.45 10.66
CA SER A 68 7.67 -9.74 9.97
C SER A 68 7.30 -9.39 8.54
N LEU A 69 7.84 -8.28 8.05
CA LEU A 69 7.91 -7.89 6.64
C LEU A 69 9.39 -7.80 6.26
N ARG A 70 9.84 -8.64 5.32
CA ARG A 70 11.24 -8.67 4.87
C ARG A 70 11.32 -8.35 3.38
N HIS A 71 12.12 -7.36 2.99
CA HIS A 71 12.38 -7.09 1.58
C HIS A 71 12.86 -8.31 0.81
N ALA A 72 12.30 -8.49 -0.39
CA ALA A 72 12.58 -9.63 -1.25
C ALA A 72 12.37 -9.22 -2.71
N GLY A 73 13.29 -9.63 -3.57
CA GLY A 73 13.26 -9.44 -5.00
C GLY A 73 12.72 -10.68 -5.67
N TRP A 74 11.87 -10.46 -6.67
CA TRP A 74 11.07 -11.51 -7.28
C TRP A 74 11.30 -11.61 -8.78
N ASP A 75 11.06 -12.80 -9.32
CA ASP A 75 10.71 -12.99 -10.73
C ASP A 75 9.21 -12.70 -10.95
N SER A 76 8.71 -12.90 -12.18
CA SER A 76 7.29 -12.68 -12.48
C SER A 76 6.32 -13.66 -11.80
N CYS A 77 6.81 -14.66 -11.06
CA CYS A 77 6.01 -15.62 -10.32
C CYS A 77 6.03 -15.35 -8.80
N LEU A 78 6.62 -14.23 -8.38
CA LEU A 78 6.83 -13.90 -6.98
C LEU A 78 7.58 -15.01 -6.23
N GLY A 79 8.53 -15.67 -6.89
CA GLY A 79 9.36 -16.70 -6.28
C GLY A 79 8.59 -17.97 -5.86
N PHE A 80 7.43 -18.25 -6.48
CA PHE A 80 6.67 -19.47 -6.24
C PHE A 80 6.24 -20.15 -7.55
N THR A 81 6.58 -21.43 -7.71
CA THR A 81 6.17 -22.23 -8.87
C THR A 81 5.44 -23.50 -8.47
N THR A 82 4.35 -23.81 -9.19
CA THR A 82 3.55 -25.03 -8.97
C THR A 82 4.02 -26.20 -9.85
N SER A 83 4.89 -25.95 -10.84
CA SER A 83 5.51 -26.98 -11.66
C SER A 83 6.91 -26.57 -12.10
N ALA A 84 7.75 -27.56 -12.39
CA ALA A 84 9.10 -27.35 -12.94
C ALA A 84 9.10 -26.76 -14.36
N THR A 85 7.94 -26.74 -15.04
CA THR A 85 7.77 -26.23 -16.41
C THR A 85 7.15 -24.83 -16.45
N GLN A 86 6.76 -24.28 -15.30
CA GLN A 86 6.21 -22.92 -15.22
C GLN A 86 7.29 -21.92 -15.59
N VAL A 87 7.01 -21.10 -16.61
CA VAL A 87 7.96 -20.09 -17.10
C VAL A 87 7.73 -18.80 -16.32
N CYS A 88 8.72 -18.39 -15.54
CA CYS A 88 8.77 -17.11 -14.85
C CYS A 88 9.73 -16.18 -15.59
N ARG A 89 9.24 -15.02 -16.02
CA ARG A 89 10.10 -14.02 -16.66
C ARG A 89 11.03 -13.42 -15.61
N GLU A 90 12.29 -13.21 -15.99
CA GLU A 90 13.31 -12.52 -15.18
C GLU A 90 13.08 -11.00 -15.13
N LEU A 91 11.88 -10.59 -14.75
CA LEU A 91 11.62 -9.22 -14.33
C LEU A 91 11.95 -9.17 -12.85
N PHE A 92 13.01 -8.46 -12.47
CA PHE A 92 13.33 -8.23 -11.07
C PHE A 92 12.33 -7.25 -10.46
N VAL A 93 11.35 -7.76 -9.71
CA VAL A 93 10.34 -6.94 -9.05
C VAL A 93 10.67 -6.82 -7.56
N GLY A 94 10.82 -5.58 -7.09
CA GLY A 94 10.98 -5.31 -5.66
C GLY A 94 9.68 -5.56 -4.89
N GLY A 95 9.77 -6.32 -3.81
CA GLY A 95 8.64 -6.64 -2.95
C GLY A 95 9.08 -7.03 -1.55
N TYR A 96 8.27 -7.86 -0.89
CA TYR A 96 8.57 -8.36 0.44
C TYR A 96 7.87 -9.69 0.75
N ILE A 97 8.45 -10.43 1.68
CA ILE A 97 7.83 -11.59 2.33
C ILE A 97 7.08 -11.09 3.56
N ALA A 98 5.78 -11.31 3.59
CA ALA A 98 4.95 -11.10 4.76
C ALA A 98 4.78 -12.42 5.52
N ARG A 99 5.08 -12.39 6.82
CA ARG A 99 4.77 -13.49 7.75
C ARG A 99 3.72 -13.03 8.73
N PHE A 100 2.64 -13.78 8.82
CA PHE A 100 1.59 -13.59 9.80
C PHE A 100 1.60 -14.70 10.85
N ASP A 101 1.28 -14.39 12.09
CA ASP A 101 0.86 -15.35 13.10
C ASP A 101 -0.67 -15.40 13.12
N ALA A 102 -1.24 -16.59 12.94
CA ALA A 102 -2.67 -16.83 13.06
C ALA A 102 -2.95 -18.29 13.43
N GLY A 103 -3.78 -18.50 14.46
CA GLY A 103 -4.13 -19.85 14.94
C GLY A 103 -2.92 -20.64 15.46
N GLY A 104 -1.90 -19.97 16.01
CA GLY A 104 -0.68 -20.59 16.51
C GLY A 104 0.27 -21.12 15.43
N ARG A 105 0.07 -20.67 14.18
CA ARG A 105 0.90 -21.04 13.02
C ARG A 105 1.37 -19.80 12.29
N GLU A 106 2.53 -19.92 11.64
CA GLU A 106 3.04 -18.90 10.75
C GLU A 106 2.50 -19.10 9.33
N TRP A 107 1.96 -18.03 8.75
CA TRP A 107 1.47 -17.97 7.37
C TRP A 107 2.37 -17.05 6.56
N ARG A 108 2.89 -17.56 5.45
CA ARG A 108 3.87 -16.87 4.62
C ARG A 108 3.26 -16.46 3.29
N TYR A 109 3.49 -15.21 2.90
CA TYR A 109 3.02 -14.63 1.64
C TYR A 109 4.14 -13.85 0.96
N HIS A 110 4.21 -13.92 -0.35
CA HIS A 110 5.11 -13.12 -1.18
C HIS A 110 4.31 -12.00 -1.84
N ILE A 111 4.76 -10.76 -1.74
CA ILE A 111 4.01 -9.58 -2.18
C ILE A 111 4.90 -8.68 -3.03
N ALA A 112 4.35 -8.17 -4.13
CA ALA A 112 4.95 -7.12 -4.95
C ALA A 112 3.87 -6.18 -5.51
N GLY A 113 3.90 -4.91 -5.10
CA GLY A 113 2.88 -3.94 -5.48
C GLY A 113 1.46 -4.42 -5.13
N SER A 114 0.61 -4.56 -6.14
CA SER A 114 -0.77 -5.07 -5.97
C SER A 114 -0.86 -6.60 -5.92
N GLU A 115 0.20 -7.31 -6.28
CA GLU A 115 0.15 -8.78 -6.42
C GLU A 115 0.62 -9.45 -5.13
N TRP A 116 -0.02 -10.56 -4.80
CA TRP A 116 0.39 -11.41 -3.69
C TRP A 116 0.19 -12.89 -4.02
N VAL A 117 1.06 -13.74 -3.49
CA VAL A 117 0.99 -15.19 -3.57
C VAL A 117 1.13 -15.77 -2.16
N GLY A 118 0.22 -16.66 -1.80
CA GLY A 118 0.29 -17.47 -0.60
C GLY A 118 -1.07 -18.07 -0.20
N PRO A 119 -1.10 -18.85 0.89
CA PRO A 119 0.04 -19.12 1.75
C PRO A 119 1.04 -20.02 1.03
N VAL A 120 2.31 -19.63 1.02
CA VAL A 120 3.36 -20.42 0.38
C VAL A 120 3.72 -21.59 1.30
N ASP A 121 3.58 -22.80 0.76
CA ASP A 121 3.87 -24.04 1.45
C ASP A 121 4.99 -24.75 0.65
N PRO A 122 6.20 -24.89 1.22
CA PRO A 122 7.29 -25.61 0.57
C PRO A 122 6.95 -27.06 0.19
N ALA A 123 5.95 -27.67 0.82
CA ALA A 123 5.49 -29.01 0.44
C ALA A 123 4.64 -29.00 -0.84
N LYS A 124 4.11 -27.85 -1.27
CA LYS A 124 3.20 -27.71 -2.42
C LYS A 124 3.85 -27.12 -3.67
N GLY A 125 5.11 -26.72 -3.59
CA GLY A 125 5.83 -26.11 -4.72
C GLY A 125 7.23 -25.66 -4.34
N THR A 126 7.99 -25.22 -5.34
CA THR A 126 9.31 -24.64 -5.09
C THR A 126 9.14 -23.20 -4.62
N VAL A 127 9.65 -22.92 -3.42
CA VAL A 127 9.60 -21.61 -2.78
C VAL A 127 11.01 -21.01 -2.79
N ASN A 128 11.16 -19.83 -3.38
CA ASN A 128 12.37 -19.02 -3.26
C ASN A 128 12.17 -17.97 -2.15
N ASP A 129 13.18 -17.76 -1.31
CA ASP A 129 13.21 -16.75 -0.25
C ASP A 129 13.47 -15.31 -0.75
N GLY A 130 13.41 -15.13 -2.06
CA GLY A 130 13.62 -13.88 -2.77
C GLY A 130 15.09 -13.46 -2.78
N SER A 131 15.47 -12.71 -3.81
CA SER A 131 16.81 -12.14 -3.89
C SER A 131 16.92 -10.88 -3.02
N PRO A 132 18.12 -10.52 -2.51
CA PRO A 132 18.34 -9.23 -1.87
C PRO A 132 17.94 -8.07 -2.80
N VAL A 133 17.28 -7.06 -2.23
CA VAL A 133 16.77 -5.90 -2.98
C VAL A 133 17.62 -4.66 -2.66
N PRO A 134 18.25 -4.03 -3.66
CA PRO A 134 18.91 -2.74 -3.49
C PRO A 134 17.96 -1.68 -2.91
N PRO A 135 18.41 -0.78 -2.02
CA PRO A 135 17.55 0.22 -1.37
C PRO A 135 16.69 1.05 -2.33
N GLU A 136 17.19 1.31 -3.54
CA GLU A 136 16.54 2.13 -4.57
C GLU A 136 15.26 1.52 -5.12
N ILE A 137 15.11 0.19 -5.00
CA ILE A 137 13.95 -0.56 -5.50
C ILE A 137 13.27 -1.36 -4.40
N GLN A 138 13.61 -1.10 -3.13
CA GLN A 138 12.86 -1.63 -2.00
C GLN A 138 11.46 -1.03 -1.95
N ALA A 139 10.47 -1.87 -1.65
CA ALA A 139 9.12 -1.40 -1.39
C ALA A 139 9.10 -0.41 -0.22
N ASP A 140 8.25 0.62 -0.28
CA ASP A 140 8.04 1.48 0.89
C ASP A 140 7.11 0.75 1.88
N LEU A 141 7.69 0.15 2.93
CA LEU A 141 6.90 -0.61 3.91
C LEU A 141 6.00 0.26 4.77
N ASN A 142 6.35 1.53 5.01
CA ASN A 142 5.48 2.46 5.72
C ASN A 142 4.24 2.78 4.88
N SER A 143 4.42 2.98 3.56
CA SER A 143 3.31 3.10 2.61
C SER A 143 2.41 1.85 2.59
N ALA A 144 3.01 0.66 2.47
CA ALA A 144 2.27 -0.60 2.46
C ALA A 144 1.47 -0.82 3.75
N LEU A 145 2.08 -0.52 4.91
CA LEU A 145 1.44 -0.61 6.22
C LEU A 145 0.35 0.45 6.41
N ALA A 146 0.53 1.67 5.90
CA ALA A 146 -0.50 2.71 5.94
C ALA A 146 -1.77 2.28 5.17
N GLN A 147 -1.61 1.67 3.99
CA GLN A 147 -2.75 1.12 3.24
C GLN A 147 -3.37 -0.10 3.95
N TYR A 148 -2.54 -0.93 4.59
CA TYR A 148 -3.01 -2.06 5.39
C TYR A 148 -3.91 -1.63 6.56
N VAL A 149 -3.50 -0.62 7.34
CA VAL A 149 -4.29 -0.13 8.48
C VAL A 149 -5.51 0.69 8.05
N ARG A 150 -5.45 1.40 6.91
CA ARG A 150 -6.65 2.02 6.32
C ARG A 150 -7.71 0.98 5.95
N ALA A 151 -7.28 -0.14 5.37
CA ALA A 151 -8.17 -1.25 5.06
C ALA A 151 -8.72 -1.93 6.34
N GLU A 152 -7.90 -2.04 7.39
CA GLU A 152 -8.36 -2.49 8.70
C GLU A 152 -9.50 -1.62 9.25
N LEU A 153 -9.27 -0.30 9.31
CA LEU A 153 -10.22 0.65 9.88
C LEU A 153 -11.57 0.58 9.14
N THR A 154 -11.52 0.55 7.81
CA THR A 154 -12.72 0.62 6.97
C THR A 154 -13.47 -0.71 6.84
N GLN A 155 -12.78 -1.85 6.96
CA GLN A 155 -13.40 -3.17 6.73
C GLN A 155 -13.61 -4.00 8.01
N LEU A 156 -12.77 -3.83 9.03
CA LEU A 156 -12.74 -4.71 10.20
C LEU A 156 -13.13 -4.02 11.51
N ARG A 157 -13.09 -2.68 11.56
CA ARG A 157 -13.25 -1.90 12.80
C ARG A 157 -14.62 -1.23 12.95
N SER A 158 -15.63 -1.68 12.22
CA SER A 158 -16.99 -1.08 12.26
C SER A 158 -17.59 -1.05 13.67
N ARG A 159 -17.26 -2.03 14.53
CA ARG A 159 -17.68 -2.04 15.95
C ARG A 159 -17.01 -0.93 16.74
N ASP A 160 -15.71 -0.73 16.53
CA ASP A 160 -14.90 0.26 17.25
C ASP A 160 -15.21 1.70 16.79
N THR A 161 -15.60 1.88 15.53
CA THR A 161 -15.95 3.18 14.94
C THR A 161 -17.41 3.58 15.14
N GLY A 162 -18.25 2.69 15.71
CA GLY A 162 -19.68 2.92 15.89
C GLY A 162 -20.50 2.78 14.59
N GLY A 163 -19.98 2.06 13.60
CA GLY A 163 -20.59 1.82 12.28
C GLY A 163 -19.55 1.83 11.17
N PRO A 164 -19.90 1.42 9.93
CA PRO A 164 -19.01 1.48 8.78
C PRO A 164 -18.52 2.91 8.50
N VAL A 165 -17.24 3.06 8.18
CA VAL A 165 -16.63 4.34 7.81
C VAL A 165 -15.81 4.20 6.53
N THR A 166 -15.67 5.30 5.79
CA THR A 166 -14.55 5.47 4.85
C THR A 166 -13.43 6.22 5.54
N ALA A 167 -12.21 6.12 5.02
CA ALA A 167 -11.07 6.85 5.56
C ALA A 167 -10.05 7.19 4.48
N VAL A 168 -9.36 8.32 4.68
CA VAL A 168 -8.17 8.73 3.91
C VAL A 168 -6.98 8.83 4.84
N ILE A 169 -5.78 8.51 4.33
CA ILE A 169 -4.54 8.70 5.09
C ILE A 169 -4.18 10.17 5.04
N THR A 170 -4.12 10.82 6.19
CA THR A 170 -3.75 12.24 6.28
C THR A 170 -2.27 12.43 6.53
N ALA A 171 -1.63 11.50 7.24
CA ALA A 171 -0.19 11.50 7.47
C ALA A 171 0.38 10.09 7.60
N ILE A 172 1.58 9.91 7.06
CA ILE A 172 2.50 8.81 7.33
C ILE A 172 3.75 9.47 7.89
N ALA A 173 3.93 9.46 9.20
CA ALA A 173 5.03 10.15 9.86
C ALA A 173 6.09 9.14 10.32
N PRO A 174 7.26 9.05 9.65
CA PRO A 174 8.34 8.16 10.05
C PRO A 174 8.80 8.49 11.47
N VAL A 175 8.87 7.47 12.32
CA VAL A 175 9.35 7.60 13.70
C VAL A 175 10.17 6.38 14.07
N GLY A 176 11.10 6.56 15.00
CA GLY A 176 11.71 5.44 15.71
C GLY A 176 10.76 4.94 16.79
N MET A 177 10.31 3.69 16.68
CA MET A 177 9.42 3.09 17.68
C MET A 177 10.25 2.42 18.77
N SER A 178 9.93 2.69 20.04
CA SER A 178 10.55 1.95 21.15
C SER A 178 9.96 0.54 21.25
N GLY A 179 10.76 -0.46 20.91
CA GLY A 179 10.56 -1.86 21.28
C GLY A 179 9.57 -2.68 20.48
N SER A 180 9.38 -3.91 20.95
CA SER A 180 8.35 -4.87 20.53
C SER A 180 6.91 -4.35 20.67
N CYS A 181 6.69 -3.26 21.41
CA CYS A 181 5.38 -2.65 21.63
C CYS A 181 5.05 -1.50 20.67
N LEU A 182 5.93 -1.21 19.71
CA LEU A 182 5.71 -0.20 18.67
C LEU A 182 5.37 1.19 19.24
N GLY A 183 6.06 1.61 20.30
CA GLY A 183 5.82 2.94 20.90
C GLY A 183 4.45 3.08 21.58
N PHE A 184 3.86 1.97 22.07
CA PHE A 184 2.63 1.96 22.85
C PHE A 184 2.81 1.22 24.19
N ALA A 185 2.48 1.87 25.30
CA ALA A 185 2.52 1.27 26.63
C ALA A 185 1.16 0.66 26.96
N LEU A 186 1.04 -0.68 26.89
CA LEU A 186 -0.17 -1.40 27.29
C LEU A 186 -0.32 -1.40 28.82
N ASP A 187 -1.57 -1.29 29.30
CA ASP A 187 -1.87 -1.33 30.74
C ASP A 187 -1.49 -2.66 31.40
N SER A 188 -1.35 -3.73 30.61
CA SER A 188 -0.92 -5.06 31.07
C SER A 188 0.58 -5.16 31.37
N ASN A 189 1.33 -4.05 31.33
CA ASN A 189 2.77 -3.97 31.57
C ASN A 189 3.60 -5.02 30.79
N PRO A 190 3.47 -5.11 29.46
CA PRO A 190 4.37 -5.96 28.68
C PRO A 190 5.79 -5.43 28.79
N VAL A 191 6.76 -6.33 28.93
CA VAL A 191 8.18 -5.95 28.82
C VAL A 191 8.45 -5.64 27.34
N CYS A 192 8.42 -4.35 27.00
CA CYS A 192 8.84 -3.88 25.69
C CYS A 192 10.37 -3.95 25.61
N THR A 193 10.91 -4.43 24.48
CA THR A 193 12.35 -4.32 24.25
C THR A 193 12.75 -2.85 24.17
N ALA A 194 13.99 -2.50 24.51
CA ALA A 194 14.46 -1.11 24.42
C ALA A 194 14.88 -0.72 22.99
N ASP A 195 14.92 -1.66 22.05
CA ASP A 195 15.42 -1.45 20.70
C ASP A 195 14.56 -0.47 19.92
N LEU A 196 15.20 0.50 19.27
CA LEU A 196 14.51 1.41 18.37
C LEU A 196 14.28 0.72 17.02
N VAL A 197 13.01 0.48 16.66
CA VAL A 197 12.65 -0.10 15.36
C VAL A 197 12.07 0.97 14.45
N PRO A 198 12.55 1.10 13.19
CA PRO A 198 11.95 2.02 12.23
C PRO A 198 10.47 1.68 11.99
N GLY A 199 9.63 2.71 12.01
CA GLY A 199 8.20 2.59 11.75
C GLY A 199 7.59 3.92 11.35
N ALA A 200 6.26 4.00 11.45
CA ALA A 200 5.53 5.24 11.26
C ALA A 200 4.33 5.34 12.19
N VAL A 201 3.97 6.57 12.56
CA VAL A 201 2.61 6.88 13.02
C VAL A 201 1.78 7.21 11.78
N VAL A 202 0.69 6.47 11.60
CA VAL A 202 -0.27 6.68 10.52
C VAL A 202 -1.52 7.33 11.10
N LEU A 203 -1.92 8.46 10.51
CA LEU A 203 -3.14 9.17 10.86
C LEU A 203 -4.17 9.01 9.73
N LEU A 204 -5.39 8.62 10.12
CA LEU A 204 -6.51 8.35 9.23
C LEU A 204 -7.68 9.26 9.58
N ALA A 205 -8.11 10.13 8.67
CA ALA A 205 -9.36 10.86 8.84
C ALA A 205 -10.52 10.02 8.29
N ALA A 206 -11.51 9.75 9.14
CA ALA A 206 -12.66 8.92 8.80
C ALA A 206 -13.92 9.77 8.53
N SER A 207 -14.87 9.19 7.79
CA SER A 207 -16.15 9.83 7.43
C SER A 207 -17.05 10.18 8.62
N ASN A 208 -16.77 9.63 9.80
CA ASN A 208 -17.46 9.98 11.05
C ASN A 208 -16.89 11.25 11.72
N GLY A 209 -15.96 11.96 11.05
CA GLY A 209 -15.36 13.20 11.55
C GLY A 209 -14.25 13.00 12.58
N LYS A 210 -13.87 11.75 12.89
CA LYS A 210 -12.77 11.43 13.79
C LYS A 210 -11.48 11.14 13.03
N THR A 211 -10.37 11.38 13.70
CA THR A 211 -9.05 10.91 13.26
C THR A 211 -8.67 9.71 14.09
N TYR A 212 -8.18 8.67 13.42
CA TYR A 212 -7.69 7.44 14.04
C TYR A 212 -6.18 7.30 13.83
N ARG A 213 -5.51 6.79 14.86
CA ARG A 213 -4.07 6.64 14.94
C ARG A 213 -3.67 5.17 14.98
N TYR A 214 -2.64 4.87 14.21
CA TYR A 214 -1.98 3.58 14.17
C TYR A 214 -0.47 3.76 14.29
N HIS A 215 0.17 2.91 15.09
CA HIS A 215 1.62 2.74 15.06
C HIS A 215 1.94 1.51 14.23
N VAL A 216 2.81 1.65 13.24
CA VAL A 216 3.14 0.57 12.31
C VAL A 216 4.64 0.39 12.22
N ALA A 217 5.08 -0.86 12.09
CA ALA A 217 6.46 -1.23 11.80
C ALA A 217 6.51 -2.56 11.04
N GLN A 218 7.70 -2.95 10.59
CA GLN A 218 7.89 -4.23 9.90
C GLN A 218 7.51 -5.45 10.76
N SER A 219 7.50 -5.28 12.10
CA SER A 219 7.16 -6.32 13.06
C SER A 219 5.69 -6.33 13.49
N GLY A 220 4.86 -5.37 13.06
CA GLY A 220 3.48 -5.31 13.56
C GLY A 220 2.73 -4.01 13.30
N VAL A 221 1.49 -3.98 13.78
CA VAL A 221 0.67 -2.76 13.88
C VAL A 221 -0.05 -2.71 15.23
N VAL A 222 -0.25 -1.51 15.75
CA VAL A 222 -1.04 -1.22 16.95
C VAL A 222 -2.03 -0.11 16.63
N ALA A 223 -3.32 -0.36 16.81
CA ALA A 223 -4.38 0.63 16.60
C ALA A 223 -4.60 1.44 17.89
N THR A 224 -3.72 2.40 18.16
CA THR A 224 -3.56 3.01 19.48
C THR A 224 -4.83 3.63 20.07
N ASP A 225 -5.78 4.07 19.24
CA ASP A 225 -7.05 4.63 19.71
C ASP A 225 -8.09 3.56 20.13
N PHE A 226 -7.85 2.29 19.82
CA PHE A 226 -8.72 1.17 20.18
C PHE A 226 -8.10 0.26 21.24
N GLU A 227 -6.78 0.34 21.45
CA GLU A 227 -6.08 -0.48 22.42
C GLU A 227 -6.06 0.19 23.81
N ARG A 228 -6.09 -0.62 24.86
CA ARG A 228 -6.00 -0.12 26.25
C ARG A 228 -4.55 0.14 26.62
N GLY A 229 -4.20 1.42 26.73
CA GLY A 229 -2.86 1.85 27.07
C GLY A 229 -2.63 3.30 26.67
N LYS A 230 -1.36 3.67 26.51
CA LYS A 230 -0.95 5.02 26.16
C LYS A 230 0.10 5.02 25.06
N ALA A 231 -0.10 5.84 24.03
CA ALA A 231 0.95 6.15 23.05
C ALA A 231 2.10 6.89 23.75
N ILE A 232 3.32 6.37 23.58
CA ILE A 232 4.54 6.98 24.13
C ILE A 232 5.40 7.63 23.03
N VAL A 233 5.18 7.23 21.78
CA VAL A 233 5.76 7.86 20.59
C VAL A 233 4.67 8.66 19.89
N GLU A 234 4.97 9.91 19.57
CA GLU A 234 4.10 10.81 18.81
C GLU A 234 4.83 11.22 17.52
N PRO A 235 4.09 11.50 16.43
CA PRO A 235 4.72 12.01 15.22
C PRO A 235 5.23 13.43 15.41
N ASP A 236 6.25 13.83 14.65
CA ASP A 236 6.65 15.23 14.58
C ASP A 236 5.47 16.08 14.04
N PRO A 237 4.96 17.07 14.81
CA PRO A 237 3.88 17.93 14.35
C PRO A 237 4.21 18.70 13.06
N ALA A 238 5.50 18.97 12.80
CA ALA A 238 5.95 19.62 11.58
C ALA A 238 5.75 18.72 10.34
N ASP A 239 6.04 17.42 10.45
CA ASP A 239 5.81 16.44 9.38
C ASP A 239 4.32 16.25 9.10
N VAL A 240 3.50 16.18 10.16
CA VAL A 240 2.02 16.10 10.02
C VAL A 240 1.49 17.34 9.30
N SER A 241 1.88 18.52 9.79
CA SER A 241 1.44 19.80 9.20
C SER A 241 1.92 19.97 7.75
N LEU A 242 3.10 19.45 7.42
CA LEU A 242 3.65 19.47 6.06
C LEU A 242 2.81 18.61 5.11
N GLN A 243 2.45 17.39 5.51
CA GLN A 243 1.62 16.48 4.73
C GLN A 243 0.21 17.04 4.52
N ASP A 244 -0.39 17.67 5.54
CA ASP A 244 -1.68 18.36 5.38
C ASP A 244 -1.60 19.51 4.37
N ARG A 245 -0.51 20.28 4.35
CA ARG A 245 -0.30 21.32 3.32
C ARG A 245 -0.17 20.74 1.92
N MET A 246 0.50 19.60 1.74
CA MET A 246 0.59 18.92 0.44
C MET A 246 -0.77 18.43 -0.04
N ARG A 247 -1.59 17.86 0.86
CA ARG A 247 -2.95 17.43 0.54
C ARG A 247 -3.83 18.60 0.14
N ALA A 248 -3.74 19.72 0.87
CA ALA A 248 -4.47 20.95 0.54
C ALA A 248 -4.02 21.57 -0.80
N ASP A 249 -2.72 21.57 -1.08
CA ASP A 249 -2.17 22.00 -2.37
C ASP A 249 -2.71 21.14 -3.52
N LEU A 250 -2.68 19.80 -3.38
CA LEU A 250 -3.22 18.91 -4.42
C LEU A 250 -4.72 19.15 -4.63
N ALA A 251 -5.51 19.18 -3.55
CA ALA A 251 -6.95 19.42 -3.59
C ALA A 251 -7.28 20.69 -4.40
N GLY A 252 -6.54 21.78 -4.15
CA GLY A 252 -6.70 23.05 -4.85
C GLY A 252 -6.34 23.00 -6.34
N ARG A 253 -5.36 22.17 -6.72
CA ARG A 253 -4.91 22.00 -8.11
C ARG A 253 -5.84 21.12 -8.94
N VAL A 254 -6.25 19.97 -8.39
CA VAL A 254 -7.14 19.02 -9.08
C VAL A 254 -8.63 19.33 -8.89
N LYS A 255 -8.96 20.36 -8.10
CA LYS A 255 -10.33 20.82 -7.80
C LYS A 255 -11.21 19.72 -7.17
N GLN A 256 -10.61 18.93 -6.27
CA GLN A 256 -11.31 17.88 -5.52
C GLN A 256 -11.42 18.26 -4.03
N PRO A 257 -12.38 17.69 -3.29
CA PRO A 257 -12.48 17.89 -1.85
C PRO A 257 -11.22 17.41 -1.13
N LEU A 258 -10.74 18.14 -0.11
CA LEU A 258 -9.57 17.71 0.69
C LEU A 258 -9.78 16.31 1.30
N ALA A 259 -11.02 15.97 1.64
CA ALA A 259 -11.40 14.67 2.21
C ALA A 259 -11.25 13.49 1.24
N SER A 260 -11.07 13.73 -0.07
CA SER A 260 -10.78 12.67 -1.04
C SER A 260 -9.28 12.53 -1.36
N ILE A 261 -8.44 13.46 -0.88
CA ILE A 261 -6.99 13.43 -1.10
C ILE A 261 -6.31 12.61 0.00
N SER A 262 -5.51 11.62 -0.38
CA SER A 262 -4.83 10.71 0.57
C SER A 262 -3.32 10.75 0.39
N MET A 263 -2.58 10.72 1.50
CA MET A 263 -1.16 10.37 1.45
C MET A 263 -0.99 8.93 0.95
N VAL A 264 0.05 8.71 0.17
CA VAL A 264 0.49 7.40 -0.32
C VAL A 264 1.83 7.04 0.30
N ALA A 265 2.79 7.97 0.29
CA ALA A 265 4.11 7.78 0.88
C ALA A 265 4.64 9.11 1.43
N PHE A 266 5.46 9.03 2.46
CA PHE A 266 6.24 10.16 2.97
C PHE A 266 7.50 9.63 3.66
N ARG A 267 8.65 10.22 3.31
CA ARG A 267 9.95 9.87 3.90
C ARG A 267 10.91 11.03 3.85
N HIS A 268 11.76 11.15 4.87
CA HIS A 268 12.92 12.02 4.83
C HIS A 268 13.97 11.42 3.89
N VAL A 269 14.62 12.28 3.11
CA VAL A 269 15.61 11.90 2.10
C VAL A 269 16.75 12.91 2.10
N VAL A 270 17.88 12.53 1.50
CA VAL A 270 18.97 13.45 1.21
C VAL A 270 19.08 13.55 -0.31
N TRP A 271 18.75 14.73 -0.84
CA TRP A 271 18.86 15.01 -2.26
C TRP A 271 20.32 15.16 -2.67
N SER A 272 20.66 14.69 -3.88
CA SER A 272 22.02 14.77 -4.44
C SER A 272 22.45 16.19 -4.81
N ASP A 273 21.49 17.08 -5.01
CA ASP A 273 21.69 18.44 -5.50
C ASP A 273 20.59 19.40 -5.01
N GLY A 274 20.81 20.70 -5.23
CA GLY A 274 19.85 21.75 -4.89
C GLY A 274 18.58 21.79 -5.74
N CYS A 275 18.44 20.93 -6.75
CA CYS A 275 17.21 20.79 -7.54
C CYS A 275 16.27 19.73 -6.97
N LEU A 276 16.66 19.05 -5.88
CA LEU A 276 15.80 18.13 -5.16
C LEU A 276 15.30 16.99 -6.07
N GLY A 277 16.16 16.52 -6.98
CA GLY A 277 15.81 15.47 -7.94
C GLY A 277 14.81 15.88 -9.03
N ILE A 278 14.51 17.18 -9.18
CA ILE A 278 13.69 17.72 -10.26
C ILE A 278 14.60 18.28 -11.36
N GLN A 279 14.75 17.56 -12.46
CA GLN A 279 15.57 18.03 -13.58
C GLN A 279 14.73 18.89 -14.54
N LEU A 280 15.17 20.14 -14.76
CA LEU A 280 14.54 21.06 -15.71
C LEU A 280 15.56 21.49 -16.77
N PRO A 281 15.19 21.52 -18.06
CA PRO A 281 16.09 21.97 -19.13
C PRO A 281 16.66 23.36 -18.86
N GLY A 282 17.99 23.49 -18.95
CA GLY A 282 18.69 24.76 -18.76
C GLY A 282 18.81 25.24 -17.31
N ARG A 283 18.29 24.49 -16.32
CA ARG A 283 18.46 24.82 -14.90
C ARG A 283 19.77 24.21 -14.38
N MET A 284 20.60 25.06 -13.77
CA MET A 284 21.80 24.63 -13.05
C MET A 284 21.45 24.37 -11.58
N CYS A 285 21.88 23.23 -11.07
CA CYS A 285 21.67 22.79 -9.68
C CYS A 285 22.99 22.85 -8.92
N THR A 286 22.94 23.22 -7.64
CA THR A 286 24.12 23.10 -6.78
C THR A 286 24.46 21.63 -6.56
N GLN A 287 25.73 21.26 -6.55
CA GLN A 287 26.18 19.88 -6.32
C GLN A 287 26.31 19.56 -4.82
N ALA A 288 25.42 20.13 -4.00
CA ALA A 288 25.43 19.98 -2.54
C ALA A 288 24.33 19.02 -2.10
N LEU A 289 24.65 18.16 -1.13
CA LEU A 289 23.64 17.30 -0.50
C LEU A 289 22.63 18.15 0.29
N VAL A 290 21.34 17.93 0.05
CA VAL A 290 20.26 18.70 0.69
C VAL A 290 19.33 17.76 1.46
N PRO A 291 19.31 17.83 2.81
CA PRO A 291 18.30 17.17 3.61
C PRO A 291 16.91 17.67 3.25
N GLY A 292 15.96 16.74 3.08
CA GLY A 292 14.61 17.08 2.66
C GLY A 292 13.65 15.91 2.83
N PHE A 293 12.59 15.93 2.03
CA PHE A 293 11.56 14.89 2.05
C PHE A 293 11.06 14.60 0.64
N TYR A 294 10.61 13.36 0.46
CA TYR A 294 9.86 12.88 -0.69
C TYR A 294 8.48 12.43 -0.22
N ALA A 295 7.44 12.82 -0.94
CA ALA A 295 6.09 12.39 -0.66
C ALA A 295 5.31 12.05 -1.93
N GLU A 296 4.36 11.14 -1.79
CA GLU A 296 3.38 10.81 -2.82
C GLU A 296 1.98 11.04 -2.24
N VAL A 297 1.16 11.74 -3.00
CA VAL A 297 -0.21 12.08 -2.63
C VAL A 297 -1.13 11.64 -3.76
N ALA A 298 -2.18 10.90 -3.44
CA ALA A 298 -3.17 10.44 -4.40
C ALA A 298 -4.44 11.28 -4.36
N ASP A 299 -5.02 11.47 -5.54
CA ASP A 299 -6.37 12.01 -5.70
C ASP A 299 -7.46 10.93 -5.54
N GLU A 300 -8.73 11.30 -5.69
CA GLU A 300 -9.86 10.36 -5.55
C GLU A 300 -9.82 9.21 -6.57
N LYS A 301 -9.22 9.43 -7.74
CA LYS A 301 -9.08 8.44 -8.80
C LYS A 301 -7.86 7.55 -8.61
N GLY A 302 -7.07 7.76 -7.55
CA GLY A 302 -5.82 7.05 -7.31
C GLY A 302 -4.66 7.51 -8.18
N GLU A 303 -4.77 8.66 -8.87
CA GLU A 303 -3.63 9.25 -9.57
C GLU A 303 -2.63 9.80 -8.55
N VAL A 304 -1.36 9.41 -8.68
CA VAL A 304 -0.31 9.73 -7.71
C VAL A 304 0.51 10.94 -8.18
N TYR A 305 0.64 11.92 -7.29
CA TYR A 305 1.39 13.14 -7.46
C TYR A 305 2.58 13.18 -6.50
N ARG A 306 3.77 13.42 -7.04
CA ARG A 306 5.03 13.44 -6.30
C ARG A 306 5.32 14.85 -5.81
N TYR A 307 5.69 14.95 -4.54
CA TYR A 307 6.11 16.16 -3.88
C TYR A 307 7.55 16.02 -3.43
N HIS A 308 8.39 16.96 -3.84
CA HIS A 308 9.78 17.03 -3.41
C HIS A 308 9.97 18.33 -2.62
N GLY A 309 10.78 18.29 -1.57
CA GLY A 309 11.00 19.49 -0.78
C GLY A 309 12.12 19.38 0.24
N ALA A 310 12.39 20.52 0.86
CA ALA A 310 13.39 20.72 1.90
C ALA A 310 12.96 21.93 2.75
N ASN A 311 13.43 22.00 4.00
CA ASN A 311 13.18 23.14 4.91
C ASN A 311 11.69 23.55 5.03
N GLY A 312 10.79 22.57 5.02
CA GLY A 312 9.33 22.78 5.12
C GLY A 312 8.65 23.34 3.87
N GLN A 313 9.41 23.58 2.80
CA GLN A 313 8.92 24.01 1.48
C GLN A 313 8.90 22.85 0.50
N PHE A 314 7.93 22.84 -0.42
CA PHE A 314 7.76 21.78 -1.40
C PHE A 314 7.38 22.30 -2.79
N VAL A 315 7.62 21.45 -3.78
CA VAL A 315 7.09 21.57 -5.14
C VAL A 315 6.31 20.31 -5.45
N ASN A 316 5.14 20.45 -6.05
CA ASN A 316 4.45 19.33 -6.71
C ASN A 316 5.22 19.02 -8.01
N ALA A 317 6.16 18.10 -7.92
CA ALA A 317 7.09 17.75 -8.99
C ALA A 317 6.38 17.13 -10.20
N THR A 318 5.28 16.40 -9.98
CA THR A 318 4.47 15.83 -11.07
C THR A 318 3.83 16.90 -11.94
N LEU A 319 3.43 18.03 -11.36
CA LEU A 319 2.78 19.13 -12.08
C LEU A 319 3.76 20.22 -12.54
N GLU A 320 5.06 20.05 -12.28
CA GLU A 320 6.09 20.98 -12.73
C GLU A 320 6.33 20.79 -14.24
N ARG A 321 6.10 21.85 -15.02
CA ARG A 321 6.17 21.78 -16.49
C ARG A 321 7.60 21.52 -16.96
N GLY A 322 7.76 20.47 -17.75
CA GLY A 322 9.06 20.08 -18.32
C GLY A 322 9.98 19.38 -17.32
N ALA A 323 9.49 19.05 -16.12
CA ALA A 323 10.26 18.29 -15.14
C ALA A 323 10.49 16.86 -15.62
N ILE A 324 11.73 16.40 -15.53
CA ILE A 324 12.11 15.00 -15.64
C ILE A 324 12.39 14.51 -14.23
N LEU A 325 11.63 13.50 -13.80
CA LEU A 325 11.73 12.92 -12.46
C LEU A 325 12.40 11.56 -12.55
N GLY A 326 13.41 11.35 -11.70
CA GLY A 326 14.01 10.04 -11.49
C GLY A 326 13.09 9.07 -10.76
N PRO A 327 13.58 7.84 -10.48
CA PRO A 327 12.91 6.96 -9.55
C PRO A 327 12.81 7.62 -8.17
N PRO A 328 11.80 7.24 -7.35
CA PRO A 328 11.69 7.74 -6.00
C PRO A 328 12.97 7.49 -5.19
N PRO A 329 13.53 8.49 -4.49
CA PRO A 329 14.75 8.30 -3.69
C PRO A 329 14.49 7.34 -2.52
N PRO A 330 15.50 6.55 -2.10
CA PRO A 330 15.41 5.76 -0.89
C PRO A 330 15.28 6.68 0.34
N ALA A 331 14.73 6.15 1.43
CA ALA A 331 14.70 6.87 2.70
C ALA A 331 16.13 7.18 3.18
N ALA A 332 16.30 8.32 3.87
CA ALA A 332 17.54 8.65 4.53
C ALA A 332 17.92 7.53 5.53
N ARG A 333 19.20 7.15 5.56
CA ARG A 333 19.68 6.25 6.61
C ARG A 333 19.69 7.03 7.93
N PRO A 334 19.18 6.44 9.03
CA PRO A 334 19.32 7.03 10.36
C PRO A 334 20.79 7.07 10.78
#